data_AF-A0AAP0BST1-F1
#
_entry.id   AF-A0AAP0BST1-F1
#
_cell.length_a   1.000
_cell.length_b   1.000
_cell.length_c   1.000
_cell.angle_alpha   90.00
_cell.angle_beta   90.00
_cell.angle_gamma   90.00
#
_symmetry.space_group_name_H-M   'P 1'
#
loop_
_entity.id
_entity.type
_entity.pdbx_description
1 polymer ?
#
loop_
_entity_poly.entity_id
_entity_poly.type
_entity_poly.pdbx_seq_one_letter_code
_entity_poly.pdbx_strand_id
1 'polypeptide(L)'
;MEQLLAHCAHAIDTHDATLAQQLLWVLHNIAPPDGDSNQRLTAAFLRALVLRTSRSSSSPCAALAAALSYFNHDSPLTPLSLSPVSLAAFIDLTPWHRFGFSAANAAITDAADSFPVLHLVDLSTTYSMQLPTLIESLAARPECAPFLRVTVASPPESTSPPPTLDMPLEQLGVRLVNFARSRNVSMEFRVVPSTPADGFESLRLHQLVTDPAAEALVINCHMMLHCTPDESAPPPETAQQTAAPIMLSSLRTAAGFIRERVRI
;
A
#
# COMPACT_ATOMS: atom_id res chain seq x y z
N MET A 1 -24.56 -6.64 15.27
CA MET A 1 -24.30 -6.73 13.82
C MET A 1 -23.22 -7.77 13.51
N GLU A 2 -22.09 -7.77 14.21
CA GLU A 2 -21.03 -8.79 14.06
C GLU A 2 -21.53 -10.25 14.15
N GLN A 3 -22.31 -10.60 15.17
CA GLN A 3 -22.90 -11.93 15.29
C GLN A 3 -23.82 -12.28 14.11
N LEU A 4 -24.56 -11.32 13.56
CA LEU A 4 -25.41 -11.54 12.38
C LEU A 4 -24.57 -11.80 11.13
N LEU A 5 -23.45 -11.10 10.96
CA LEU A 5 -22.47 -11.37 9.90
C LEU A 5 -21.89 -12.79 10.02
N ALA A 6 -21.49 -13.19 11.23
CA ALA A 6 -20.95 -14.52 11.47
C ALA A 6 -21.98 -15.62 11.15
N HIS A 7 -23.23 -15.46 11.61
CA HIS A 7 -24.31 -16.40 11.26
C HIS A 7 -24.60 -16.40 9.76
N CYS A 8 -24.56 -15.25 9.09
CA CYS A 8 -24.75 -15.17 7.65
C CYS A 8 -23.66 -15.91 6.88
N ALA A 9 -22.40 -15.73 7.29
CA ALA A 9 -21.27 -16.45 6.72
C ALA A 9 -21.40 -17.96 6.93
N HIS A 10 -21.81 -18.39 8.13
CA HIS A 10 -22.04 -19.80 8.44
C HIS A 10 -23.17 -20.39 7.58
N ALA A 11 -24.30 -19.69 7.42
CA ALA A 11 -25.42 -20.16 6.60
C ALA A 11 -25.01 -20.34 5.12
N ILE A 12 -24.18 -19.45 4.59
CA ILE A 12 -23.63 -19.58 3.23
C ILE A 12 -22.70 -20.79 3.11
N ASP A 13 -21.83 -21.00 4.11
CA ASP A 13 -20.89 -22.11 4.18
C ASP A 13 -21.60 -23.47 4.27
N THR A 14 -22.67 -23.56 5.06
CA THR A 14 -23.52 -24.76 5.19
C THR A 14 -24.58 -24.91 4.09
N HIS A 15 -24.55 -24.02 3.08
CA HIS A 15 -25.48 -24.02 1.94
C HIS A 15 -26.97 -23.87 2.31
N ASP A 16 -27.28 -23.23 3.45
CA ASP A 16 -28.65 -22.89 3.82
C ASP A 16 -29.08 -21.58 3.14
N ALA A 17 -29.55 -21.71 1.90
CA ALA A 17 -29.92 -20.55 1.07
C ALA A 17 -31.07 -19.73 1.65
N THR A 18 -32.01 -20.36 2.37
CA THR A 18 -33.15 -19.67 2.97
C THR A 18 -32.70 -18.80 4.14
N LEU A 19 -31.92 -19.37 5.07
CA LEU A 19 -31.38 -18.60 6.19
C LEU A 19 -30.41 -17.53 5.71
N ALA A 20 -29.54 -17.84 4.74
CA ALA A 20 -28.64 -16.87 4.14
C ALA A 20 -29.40 -15.69 3.53
N GLN A 21 -30.47 -15.92 2.77
CA GLN A 21 -31.30 -14.86 2.21
C GLN A 21 -31.91 -13.96 3.29
N GLN A 22 -32.45 -14.55 4.36
CA GLN A 22 -33.03 -13.79 5.48
C GLN A 22 -31.98 -12.92 6.16
N LEU A 23 -30.81 -13.48 6.47
CA LEU A 23 -29.73 -12.76 7.15
C LEU A 23 -29.13 -11.67 6.27
N LEU A 24 -28.93 -11.93 4.97
CA LEU A 24 -28.49 -10.93 4.00
C LEU A 24 -29.48 -9.77 3.92
N TRP A 25 -30.78 -10.06 3.88
CA TRP A 25 -31.82 -9.03 3.85
C TRP A 25 -31.81 -8.18 5.13
N VAL A 26 -31.74 -8.80 6.30
CA VAL A 26 -31.67 -8.07 7.58
C VAL A 26 -30.42 -7.19 7.61
N LEU A 27 -29.25 -7.75 7.32
CA LEU A 27 -27.97 -7.03 7.33
C LEU A 27 -27.99 -5.84 6.38
N HIS A 28 -28.54 -5.99 5.18
CA HIS A 28 -28.66 -4.91 4.21
C HIS A 28 -29.52 -3.73 4.72
N ASN A 29 -30.58 -4.00 5.47
CA ASN A 29 -31.49 -2.97 5.97
C ASN A 29 -30.98 -2.26 7.24
N ILE A 30 -30.14 -2.90 8.04
CA ILE A 30 -29.66 -2.32 9.32
C ILE A 30 -28.27 -1.69 9.23
N ALA A 31 -27.53 -1.95 8.15
CA ALA A 31 -26.15 -1.49 7.95
C ALA A 31 -26.02 -0.62 6.68
N PRO A 32 -26.54 0.62 6.69
CA PRO A 32 -26.32 1.56 5.60
C PRO A 32 -24.83 1.94 5.49
N PRO A 33 -24.30 2.14 4.27
CA PRO A 33 -22.87 2.40 4.02
C PRO A 33 -22.39 3.79 4.48
N ASP A 34 -23.31 4.71 4.77
CA ASP A 34 -23.09 6.06 5.29
C ASP A 34 -23.50 6.21 6.77
N GLY A 35 -23.79 5.09 7.43
CA GLY A 35 -24.15 5.05 8.85
C GLY A 35 -22.97 5.24 9.81
N ASP A 36 -23.18 4.82 11.06
CA ASP A 36 -22.13 4.82 12.08
C ASP A 36 -20.97 3.85 11.75
N SER A 37 -19.92 3.88 12.56
CA SER A 37 -18.72 3.05 12.32
C SER A 37 -19.02 1.54 12.25
N ASN A 38 -19.95 1.03 13.08
CA ASN A 38 -20.33 -0.37 13.08
C ASN A 38 -21.18 -0.73 11.86
N GLN A 39 -22.06 0.17 11.43
CA GLN A 39 -22.88 0.01 10.22
C GLN A 39 -21.98 -0.02 8.97
N ARG A 40 -21.03 0.91 8.86
CA ARG A 40 -20.06 0.96 7.75
C ARG A 40 -19.20 -0.29 7.67
N LEU A 41 -18.69 -0.75 8.82
CA LEU A 41 -17.95 -2.01 8.91
C LEU A 41 -18.81 -3.18 8.44
N THR A 42 -20.05 -3.22 8.92
CA THR A 42 -20.99 -4.30 8.59
C THR A 42 -21.34 -4.30 7.10
N ALA A 43 -21.59 -3.14 6.51
CA ALA A 43 -21.84 -2.97 5.08
C ALA A 43 -20.66 -3.44 4.22
N ALA A 44 -19.42 -3.10 4.63
CA ALA A 44 -18.22 -3.52 3.92
C ALA A 44 -18.03 -5.05 3.96
N PHE A 45 -18.20 -5.68 5.13
CA PHE A 45 -18.13 -7.14 5.25
C PHE A 45 -19.25 -7.85 4.51
N LEU A 46 -20.48 -7.33 4.57
CA LEU A 46 -21.62 -7.86 3.83
C LEU A 46 -21.34 -7.85 2.33
N ARG A 47 -20.83 -6.73 1.80
CA ARG A 47 -20.45 -6.61 0.38
C ARG A 47 -19.36 -7.61 0.01
N ALA A 48 -18.32 -7.75 0.83
CA ALA A 48 -17.27 -8.73 0.60
C ALA A 48 -17.80 -10.18 0.58
N LEU A 49 -18.71 -10.51 1.50
CA LEU A 49 -19.34 -11.82 1.58
C LEU A 49 -20.20 -12.13 0.35
N VAL A 50 -21.01 -11.16 -0.10
CA VAL A 50 -21.82 -11.27 -1.32
C VAL A 50 -20.92 -11.47 -2.56
N LEU A 51 -19.88 -10.66 -2.73
CA LEU A 51 -18.94 -10.77 -3.85
C LEU A 51 -18.18 -12.10 -3.86
N ARG A 52 -17.78 -12.61 -2.70
CA ARG A 52 -17.13 -13.92 -2.59
C ARG A 52 -18.10 -15.04 -2.97
N THR A 53 -19.34 -14.95 -2.50
CA THR A 53 -20.36 -15.98 -2.73
C THR A 53 -20.83 -16.01 -4.17
N SER A 54 -20.98 -14.86 -4.84
CA SER A 54 -21.39 -14.79 -6.25
C SER A 54 -20.36 -15.38 -7.21
N ARG A 55 -19.08 -15.41 -6.82
CA ARG A 55 -17.98 -16.02 -7.58
C ARG A 55 -17.83 -17.53 -7.34
N SER A 56 -18.57 -18.09 -6.39
CA SER A 56 -18.50 -19.51 -6.05
C SER A 56 -19.42 -20.32 -6.97
N SER A 57 -18.89 -20.92 -8.02
CA SER A 57 -19.67 -21.72 -8.99
C SER A 57 -20.37 -22.95 -8.38
N SER A 58 -19.91 -23.42 -7.21
CA SER A 58 -20.45 -24.58 -6.49
C SER A 58 -21.51 -24.25 -5.43
N SER A 59 -21.73 -22.97 -5.09
CA SER A 59 -22.63 -22.60 -3.99
C SER A 59 -24.06 -22.41 -4.48
N PRO A 60 -25.07 -23.06 -3.87
CA PRO A 60 -26.48 -22.76 -4.14
C PRO A 60 -26.85 -21.31 -3.83
N CYS A 61 -26.08 -20.63 -2.98
CA CYS A 61 -26.26 -19.22 -2.64
C CYS A 61 -25.68 -18.26 -3.71
N ALA A 62 -24.97 -18.75 -4.73
CA ALA A 62 -24.30 -17.90 -5.71
C ALA A 62 -25.27 -17.06 -6.55
N ALA A 63 -26.39 -17.65 -6.98
CA ALA A 63 -27.43 -16.94 -7.73
C ALA A 63 -28.09 -15.82 -6.90
N LEU A 64 -28.33 -16.09 -5.62
CA LEU A 64 -28.84 -15.11 -4.67
C LEU A 64 -27.86 -13.95 -4.48
N ALA A 65 -26.58 -14.25 -4.25
CA ALA A 65 -25.53 -13.25 -4.09
C ALA A 65 -25.34 -12.42 -5.37
N ALA A 66 -25.41 -13.05 -6.55
CA ALA A 66 -25.35 -12.36 -7.83
C ALA A 66 -26.51 -11.37 -7.99
N ALA A 67 -27.74 -11.78 -7.66
CA ALA A 67 -28.91 -10.90 -7.70
C ALA A 67 -28.73 -9.69 -6.78
N LEU A 68 -28.29 -9.89 -5.54
CA LEU A 68 -28.04 -8.80 -4.59
C LEU A 68 -26.95 -7.84 -5.06
N SER A 69 -25.87 -8.35 -5.67
CA SER A 69 -24.81 -7.50 -6.22
C SER A 69 -25.32 -6.59 -7.35
N TYR A 70 -26.29 -7.07 -8.14
CA TYR A 70 -26.91 -6.31 -9.21
C TYR A 70 -27.85 -5.20 -8.68
N PHE A 71 -28.65 -5.51 -7.65
CA PHE A 71 -29.57 -4.53 -7.05
C PHE A 71 -28.87 -3.38 -6.33
N ASN A 72 -27.68 -3.61 -5.77
CA ASN A 72 -26.95 -2.58 -5.03
C ASN A 72 -26.23 -1.55 -5.91
N HIS A 73 -26.32 -1.64 -7.25
CA HIS A 73 -25.51 -0.84 -8.17
C HIS A 73 -24.01 -0.87 -7.81
N ASP A 74 -23.57 -1.95 -7.15
CA ASP A 74 -22.21 -2.11 -6.66
C ASP A 74 -21.32 -2.42 -7.87
N SER A 75 -20.90 -1.36 -8.56
CA SER A 75 -19.82 -1.41 -9.55
C SER A 75 -18.66 -2.23 -8.97
N PRO A 76 -17.98 -3.08 -9.77
CA PRO A 76 -16.76 -3.76 -9.32
C PRO A 76 -15.90 -2.73 -8.60
N LEU A 77 -15.50 -3.02 -7.35
CA LEU A 77 -14.83 -2.10 -6.42
C LEU A 77 -13.95 -1.11 -7.18
N THR A 78 -14.51 0.04 -7.57
CA THR A 78 -13.74 1.03 -8.32
C THR A 78 -12.75 1.54 -7.28
N PRO A 79 -11.46 1.27 -7.44
CA PRO A 79 -10.49 1.69 -6.44
C PRO A 79 -10.66 3.20 -6.26
N LEU A 80 -10.74 3.63 -5.00
CA LEU A 80 -10.90 5.03 -4.67
C LEU A 80 -9.71 5.79 -5.24
N SER A 81 -9.93 6.53 -6.32
CA SER A 81 -8.91 7.38 -6.93
C SER A 81 -8.95 8.75 -6.26
N LEU A 82 -7.81 9.17 -5.71
CA LEU A 82 -7.65 10.40 -4.96
C LEU A 82 -6.69 11.34 -5.65
N SER A 83 -6.98 12.63 -5.57
CA SER A 83 -6.00 13.65 -5.93
C SER A 83 -4.84 13.69 -4.96
N PRO A 84 -3.63 14.15 -5.36
CA PRO A 84 -2.52 14.32 -4.44
C PRO A 84 -2.90 15.10 -3.17
N VAL A 85 -3.76 16.11 -3.32
CA VAL A 85 -4.27 16.92 -2.20
C VAL A 85 -5.23 16.11 -1.32
N SER A 86 -6.14 15.35 -1.92
CA SER A 86 -7.11 14.53 -1.18
C SER A 86 -6.42 13.37 -0.45
N LEU A 87 -5.41 12.76 -1.09
CA LEU A 87 -4.59 11.71 -0.47
C LEU A 87 -3.78 12.27 0.71
N ALA A 88 -3.15 13.44 0.55
CA ALA A 88 -2.46 14.10 1.65
C ALA A 88 -3.42 14.41 2.81
N ALA A 89 -4.61 14.93 2.52
CA ALA A 89 -5.63 15.17 3.53
C ALA A 89 -6.07 13.86 4.23
N PHE A 90 -6.25 12.77 3.48
CA PHE A 90 -6.58 11.45 4.04
C PHE A 90 -5.50 10.93 4.98
N ILE A 91 -4.23 11.02 4.57
CA ILE A 91 -3.06 10.67 5.38
C ILE A 91 -3.05 11.47 6.70
N ASP A 92 -3.47 12.72 6.65
CA ASP A 92 -3.48 13.63 7.79
C ASP A 92 -4.68 13.46 8.74
N LEU A 93 -5.72 12.70 8.34
CA LEU A 93 -6.88 12.44 9.20
C LEU A 93 -6.54 11.63 10.45
N THR A 94 -5.49 10.82 10.41
CA THR A 94 -5.05 9.98 11.54
C THR A 94 -3.54 10.06 11.72
N PRO A 95 -3.01 9.87 12.94
CA PRO A 95 -1.57 9.91 13.17
C PRO A 95 -0.82 8.69 12.59
N TRP A 96 -1.53 7.68 12.09
CA TRP A 96 -0.97 6.39 11.70
C TRP A 96 0.18 6.51 10.68
N HIS A 97 -0.07 7.20 9.57
CA HIS A 97 0.95 7.38 8.54
C HIS A 97 2.06 8.34 8.98
N ARG A 98 1.69 9.45 9.64
CA ARG A 98 2.67 10.45 10.12
C ARG A 98 3.66 9.87 11.11
N PHE A 99 3.21 9.02 12.03
CA PHE A 99 4.10 8.31 12.95
C PHE A 99 5.17 7.51 12.19
N GLY A 100 4.74 6.69 11.21
CA GLY A 100 5.66 5.91 10.38
C GLY A 100 6.62 6.80 9.59
N PHE A 101 6.12 7.88 8.98
CA PHE A 101 6.94 8.85 8.25
C PHE A 101 8.00 9.52 9.14
N SER A 102 7.62 10.00 10.31
CA SER A 102 8.57 10.67 11.23
C SER A 102 9.67 9.71 11.70
N ALA A 103 9.30 8.48 12.07
CA ALA A 103 10.29 7.47 12.49
C ALA A 103 11.23 7.08 11.34
N ALA A 104 10.68 6.83 10.15
CA ALA A 104 11.47 6.49 8.96
C ALA A 104 12.37 7.65 8.53
N ASN A 105 11.86 8.89 8.50
CA ASN A 105 12.65 10.05 8.12
C ASN A 105 13.83 10.27 9.06
N ALA A 106 13.64 10.13 10.38
CA ALA A 106 14.74 10.23 11.34
C ALA A 106 15.84 9.20 11.00
N ALA A 107 15.48 7.93 10.79
CA ALA A 107 16.43 6.89 10.43
C ALA A 107 17.11 7.11 9.07
N ILE A 108 16.36 7.62 8.07
CA ILE A 108 16.89 7.96 6.75
C ILE A 108 17.88 9.13 6.85
N THR A 109 17.54 10.15 7.63
CA THR A 109 18.42 11.31 7.87
C THR A 109 19.72 10.87 8.54
N ASP A 110 19.64 10.06 9.61
CA ASP A 110 20.81 9.51 10.29
C ASP A 110 21.69 8.67 9.34
N ALA A 111 21.08 7.85 8.49
CA ALA A 111 21.80 7.03 7.51
C ALA A 111 22.55 7.88 6.46
N ALA A 112 22.08 9.11 6.21
CA ALA A 112 22.70 10.04 5.29
C ALA A 112 23.78 10.94 5.96
N ASP A 113 24.06 10.80 7.26
CA ASP A 113 24.96 11.70 8.01
C ASP A 113 26.45 11.62 7.63
N SER A 114 26.82 10.85 6.61
CA SER A 114 28.21 10.79 6.12
C SER A 114 28.33 10.56 4.62
N PHE A 115 27.22 10.69 3.89
CA PHE A 115 27.20 10.41 2.46
C PHE A 115 26.78 11.64 1.66
N PRO A 116 27.53 12.03 0.62
CA PRO A 116 27.15 13.14 -0.25
C PRO A 116 25.90 12.83 -1.09
N VAL A 117 25.58 11.55 -1.27
CA VAL A 117 24.39 11.07 -2.00
C VAL A 117 23.56 10.17 -1.10
N LEU A 118 22.26 10.45 -1.01
CA LEU A 118 21.25 9.58 -0.43
C LEU A 118 20.38 9.03 -1.55
N HIS A 119 20.42 7.73 -1.78
CA HIS A 119 19.52 7.03 -2.69
C HIS A 119 18.42 6.34 -1.92
N LEU A 120 17.22 6.91 -2.00
CA LEU A 120 16.01 6.36 -1.42
C LEU A 120 15.25 5.54 -2.47
N VAL A 121 15.04 4.26 -2.19
CA VAL A 121 14.07 3.42 -2.89
C VAL A 121 12.78 3.44 -2.07
N ASP A 122 11.74 4.11 -2.57
CA ASP A 122 10.44 4.22 -1.89
C ASP A 122 9.43 3.22 -2.45
N LEU A 123 9.04 2.27 -1.59
CA LEU A 123 8.02 1.27 -1.80
C LEU A 123 6.85 1.61 -0.89
N SER A 124 5.95 2.50 -1.34
CA SER A 124 4.86 3.02 -0.52
C SER A 124 3.49 2.97 -1.19
N THR A 125 2.45 2.64 -0.43
CA THR A 125 1.05 2.74 -0.90
C THR A 125 0.50 4.16 -0.80
N THR A 126 1.31 5.08 -0.28
CA THR A 126 0.99 6.50 -0.09
C THR A 126 1.63 7.39 -1.15
N TYR A 127 2.07 6.84 -2.28
CA TYR A 127 2.62 7.59 -3.42
C TYR A 127 3.64 8.66 -3.03
N SER A 128 4.64 8.30 -2.23
CA SER A 128 5.73 9.19 -1.82
C SER A 128 5.33 10.45 -1.03
N MET A 129 4.12 10.49 -0.43
CA MET A 129 3.66 11.60 0.43
C MET A 129 4.50 11.82 1.70
N GLN A 130 5.43 10.90 2.01
CA GLN A 130 6.46 11.07 3.04
C GLN A 130 7.52 12.13 2.64
N LEU A 131 7.84 12.23 1.35
CA LEU A 131 9.00 12.98 0.84
C LEU A 131 9.01 14.47 1.21
N PRO A 132 7.89 15.22 1.20
CA PRO A 132 7.92 16.61 1.62
C PRO A 132 8.53 16.79 3.01
N THR A 133 8.14 15.98 3.98
CA THR A 133 8.69 16.05 5.35
C THR A 133 10.15 15.58 5.42
N LEU A 134 10.56 14.61 4.60
CA LEU A 134 11.96 14.18 4.52
C LEU A 134 12.85 15.28 3.95
N ILE A 135 12.40 15.93 2.87
CA ILE A 135 13.09 17.05 2.24
C ILE A 135 13.31 18.18 3.24
N GLU A 136 12.29 18.50 4.05
CA GLU A 136 12.41 19.49 5.13
C GLU A 136 13.44 19.08 6.18
N SER A 137 13.42 17.81 6.62
CA SER A 137 14.42 17.29 7.57
C SER A 137 15.84 17.37 7.01
N LEU A 138 16.06 17.00 5.75
CA LEU A 138 17.37 17.09 5.09
C LEU A 138 17.83 18.55 4.93
N ALA A 139 16.93 19.46 4.59
CA ALA A 139 17.22 20.88 4.43
C ALA A 139 17.57 21.58 5.76
N ALA A 140 17.03 21.08 6.88
CA ALA A 140 17.26 21.64 8.21
C ALA A 140 18.55 21.15 8.88
N ARG A 141 19.29 20.25 8.24
CA ARG A 141 20.54 19.70 8.78
C ARG A 141 21.59 20.79 8.96
N PRO A 142 22.45 20.69 10.00
CA PRO A 142 23.58 21.60 10.17
C PRO A 142 24.60 21.48 9.04
N GLU A 143 24.79 20.28 8.50
CA GLU A 143 25.63 20.04 7.31
C GLU A 143 24.88 20.40 6.02
N CYS A 144 25.61 20.44 4.90
CA CYS A 144 24.97 20.58 3.60
C CYS A 144 24.07 19.37 3.31
N ALA A 145 22.83 19.62 2.84
CA ALA A 145 21.92 18.56 2.45
C ALA A 145 22.55 17.68 1.34
N PRO A 146 22.45 16.34 1.43
CA PRO A 146 22.96 15.46 0.39
C PRO A 146 22.16 15.62 -0.90
N PHE A 147 22.74 15.16 -2.02
CA PHE A 147 21.95 14.95 -3.22
C PHE A 147 20.97 13.80 -2.99
N LEU A 148 19.67 14.07 -3.13
CA LEU A 148 18.61 13.09 -2.90
C LEU A 148 18.20 12.43 -4.23
N ARG A 149 18.53 11.15 -4.40
CA ARG A 149 18.03 10.33 -5.50
C ARG A 149 16.85 9.51 -5.01
N VAL A 150 15.67 9.68 -5.62
CA VAL A 150 14.49 8.88 -5.29
C VAL A 150 14.16 7.94 -6.44
N THR A 151 13.99 6.67 -6.13
CA THR A 151 13.44 5.66 -7.04
C THR A 151 12.15 5.12 -6.45
N VAL A 152 11.04 5.25 -7.18
CA VAL A 152 9.72 4.72 -6.78
C VAL A 152 9.33 3.55 -7.67
N ALA A 153 8.78 2.52 -7.05
CA ALA A 153 8.13 1.42 -7.75
C ALA A 153 6.73 1.85 -8.23
N SER A 154 6.44 1.61 -9.51
CA SER A 154 5.13 1.87 -10.12
C SER A 154 4.50 0.57 -10.57
N PRO A 155 3.58 -0.01 -9.78
CA PRO A 155 2.80 -1.17 -10.22
C PRO A 155 1.81 -0.75 -11.30
N PRO A 156 1.47 -1.65 -12.25
CA PRO A 156 0.35 -1.43 -13.17
C PRO A 156 -0.91 -1.03 -12.40
N GLU A 157 -1.69 -0.08 -12.94
CA GLU A 157 -2.88 0.48 -12.28
C GLU A 157 -3.85 -0.62 -11.81
N SER A 158 -4.02 -1.66 -12.62
CA SER A 158 -4.85 -2.85 -12.32
C SER A 158 -4.40 -3.67 -11.11
N THR A 159 -3.15 -3.50 -10.69
CA THR A 159 -2.52 -4.22 -9.57
C THR A 159 -2.09 -3.29 -8.43
N SER A 160 -2.31 -1.99 -8.57
CA SER A 160 -1.97 -1.02 -7.54
C SER A 160 -2.93 -1.15 -6.35
N PRO A 161 -2.42 -1.19 -5.10
CA PRO A 161 -3.27 -1.25 -3.92
C PRO A 161 -4.03 0.08 -3.78
N PRO A 162 -5.32 0.06 -3.36
CA PRO A 162 -6.07 1.29 -3.13
C PRO A 162 -5.57 2.04 -1.88
N PRO A 163 -5.80 3.36 -1.79
CA PRO A 163 -6.40 4.21 -2.82
C PRO A 163 -5.49 4.37 -4.04
N THR A 164 -6.05 4.59 -5.23
CA THR A 164 -5.26 4.97 -6.41
C THR A 164 -4.98 6.46 -6.43
N LEU A 165 -3.96 6.89 -7.17
CA LEU A 165 -3.65 8.30 -7.37
C LEU A 165 -4.17 8.75 -8.75
N ASP A 166 -4.93 9.84 -8.79
CA ASP A 166 -5.47 10.42 -10.04
C ASP A 166 -4.43 11.21 -10.87
N MET A 167 -3.15 10.90 -10.68
CA MET A 167 -2.02 11.61 -11.25
C MET A 167 -0.90 10.63 -11.59
N PRO A 168 -0.27 10.75 -12.78
CA PRO A 168 0.93 9.98 -13.09
C PRO A 168 2.05 10.27 -12.09
N LEU A 169 2.76 9.23 -11.65
CA LEU A 169 3.86 9.36 -10.68
C LEU A 169 4.98 10.26 -11.18
N GLU A 170 5.23 10.31 -12.49
CA GLU A 170 6.21 11.20 -13.11
C GLU A 170 5.84 12.67 -12.89
N GLN A 171 4.55 13.00 -13.01
CA GLN A 171 4.06 14.36 -12.78
C GLN A 171 4.16 14.76 -11.30
N LEU A 172 3.86 13.81 -10.40
CA LEU A 172 4.10 14.01 -8.97
C LEU A 172 5.59 14.22 -8.67
N GLY A 173 6.46 13.42 -9.30
CA GLY A 173 7.91 13.53 -9.21
C GLY A 173 8.43 14.92 -9.58
N VAL A 174 7.93 15.50 -10.68
CA VAL A 174 8.28 16.89 -11.07
C VAL A 174 7.90 17.90 -9.98
N ARG A 175 6.72 17.74 -9.36
CA ARG A 175 6.29 18.63 -8.26
C ARG A 175 7.20 18.49 -7.04
N LEU A 176 7.59 17.26 -6.70
CA LEU A 176 8.50 16.98 -5.58
C LEU A 176 9.91 17.52 -5.82
N VAL A 177 10.46 17.37 -7.03
CA VAL A 177 11.77 17.94 -7.40
C VAL A 177 11.74 19.47 -7.31
N ASN A 178 10.66 20.12 -7.74
CA ASN A 178 10.50 21.57 -7.60
C ASN A 178 10.39 22.00 -6.12
N PHE A 179 9.71 21.20 -5.29
CA PHE A 179 9.64 21.43 -3.85
C PHE A 179 11.00 21.25 -3.17
N ALA A 180 11.76 20.21 -3.52
CA ALA A 180 13.12 20.02 -3.03
C ALA A 180 14.01 21.22 -3.37
N ARG A 181 13.94 21.70 -4.62
CA ARG A 181 14.66 22.90 -5.06
C ARG A 181 14.30 24.14 -4.23
N SER A 182 13.02 24.35 -3.91
CA SER A 182 12.61 25.50 -3.08
C SER A 182 13.09 25.42 -1.63
N ARG A 183 13.51 24.23 -1.18
CA ARG A 183 14.16 23.99 0.12
C ARG A 183 15.68 23.86 0.01
N ASN A 184 16.28 24.25 -1.13
CA ASN A 184 17.71 24.13 -1.40
C ASN A 184 18.27 22.70 -1.35
N VAL A 185 17.42 21.69 -1.61
CA VAL A 185 17.82 20.28 -1.73
C VAL A 185 17.86 19.91 -3.21
N SER A 186 19.00 19.41 -3.67
CA SER A 186 19.12 18.86 -5.02
C SER A 186 18.56 17.45 -5.06
N MET A 187 17.64 17.21 -5.99
CA MET A 187 16.87 15.97 -6.03
C MET A 187 16.67 15.47 -7.47
N GLU A 188 16.77 14.15 -7.63
CA GLU A 188 16.31 13.39 -8.80
C GLU A 188 15.16 12.48 -8.39
N PHE A 189 14.17 12.30 -9.28
CA PHE A 189 13.05 11.40 -9.06
C PHE A 189 12.86 10.50 -10.27
N ARG A 190 12.94 9.19 -10.05
CA ARG A 190 12.84 8.16 -11.07
C ARG A 190 11.71 7.19 -10.76
N VAL A 191 10.86 6.97 -11.75
CA VAL A 191 9.81 5.95 -11.69
C VAL A 191 10.31 4.69 -12.38
N VAL A 192 10.14 3.53 -11.74
CA VAL A 192 10.48 2.23 -12.31
C VAL A 192 9.23 1.34 -12.31
N PRO A 193 8.82 0.82 -13.48
CA PRO A 193 7.75 -0.18 -13.56
C PRO A 193 8.12 -1.41 -12.73
N SER A 194 7.39 -1.67 -11.67
CA SER A 194 7.68 -2.75 -10.72
C SER A 194 6.45 -3.09 -9.90
N THR A 195 6.26 -4.37 -9.59
CA THR A 195 5.06 -4.85 -8.91
C THR A 195 5.41 -5.57 -7.60
N PRO A 196 4.62 -5.42 -6.53
CA PRO A 196 4.80 -6.25 -5.35
C PRO A 196 4.59 -7.75 -5.64
N ALA A 197 3.88 -8.11 -6.72
CA ALA A 197 3.55 -9.48 -7.06
C ALA A 197 4.78 -10.34 -7.45
N ASP A 198 5.85 -9.73 -7.95
CA ASP A 198 7.12 -10.40 -8.25
C ASP A 198 8.20 -10.12 -7.19
N GLY A 199 7.82 -9.50 -6.06
CA GLY A 199 8.79 -9.09 -5.03
C GLY A 199 9.67 -7.90 -5.44
N PHE A 200 9.25 -7.11 -6.44
CA PHE A 200 9.98 -5.97 -6.99
C PHE A 200 11.27 -6.34 -7.73
N GLU A 201 11.34 -7.52 -8.34
CA GLU A 201 12.54 -8.01 -9.05
C GLU A 201 13.05 -7.02 -10.11
N SER A 202 12.14 -6.29 -10.78
CA SER A 202 12.49 -5.31 -11.81
C SER A 202 13.29 -4.10 -11.31
N LEU A 203 13.27 -3.80 -10.00
CA LEU A 203 14.08 -2.71 -9.43
C LEU A 203 15.57 -3.02 -9.49
N ARG A 204 15.95 -4.31 -9.57
CA ARG A 204 17.35 -4.77 -9.57
C ARG A 204 18.17 -4.05 -8.49
N LEU A 205 17.71 -4.09 -7.24
CA LEU A 205 18.28 -3.29 -6.14
C LEU A 205 19.81 -3.39 -6.02
N HIS A 206 20.38 -4.57 -6.31
CA HIS A 206 21.82 -4.82 -6.30
C HIS A 206 22.62 -3.99 -7.33
N GLN A 207 21.96 -3.40 -8.32
CA GLN A 207 22.56 -2.56 -9.37
C GLN A 207 22.26 -1.06 -9.16
N LEU A 208 21.53 -0.71 -8.09
CA LEU A 208 21.13 0.67 -7.85
C LEU A 208 22.24 1.51 -7.19
N VAL A 209 23.17 0.87 -6.47
CA VAL A 209 24.32 1.56 -5.90
C VAL A 209 25.33 1.86 -7.01
N THR A 210 25.54 3.13 -7.29
CA THR A 210 26.51 3.59 -8.29
C THR A 210 27.91 3.68 -7.69
N ASP A 211 28.02 4.19 -6.46
CA ASP A 211 29.29 4.28 -5.72
C ASP A 211 29.07 3.99 -4.22
N PRO A 212 29.36 2.77 -3.75
CA PRO A 212 29.15 2.39 -2.35
C PRO A 212 29.93 3.23 -1.33
N ALA A 213 30.99 3.93 -1.75
CA ALA A 213 31.79 4.78 -0.86
C ALA A 213 31.21 6.19 -0.70
N ALA A 214 30.34 6.62 -1.61
CA ALA A 214 29.78 7.98 -1.65
C ALA A 214 28.23 8.02 -1.60
N GLU A 215 27.58 6.86 -1.60
CA GLU A 215 26.12 6.72 -1.68
C GLU A 215 25.56 5.87 -0.53
N ALA A 216 24.66 6.46 0.24
CA ALA A 216 23.81 5.73 1.17
C ALA A 216 22.57 5.22 0.41
N LEU A 217 22.42 3.90 0.27
CA LEU A 217 21.20 3.29 -0.24
C LEU A 217 20.26 2.98 0.93
N VAL A 218 19.05 3.52 0.88
CA VAL A 218 17.98 3.24 1.85
C VAL A 218 16.74 2.72 1.13
N ILE A 219 16.22 1.59 1.58
CA ILE A 219 14.96 1.03 1.07
C ILE A 219 13.87 1.30 2.10
N ASN A 220 12.93 2.16 1.74
CA ASN A 220 11.81 2.55 2.58
C ASN A 220 10.55 1.80 2.14
N CYS A 221 9.98 1.01 3.04
CA CYS A 221 8.79 0.21 2.75
C CYS A 221 7.62 0.67 3.62
N HIS A 222 6.80 1.58 3.12
CA HIS A 222 5.64 2.06 3.87
C HIS A 222 4.36 1.38 3.42
N MET A 223 3.85 0.47 4.25
CA MET A 223 2.62 -0.29 4.00
C MET A 223 2.62 -1.10 2.69
N MET A 224 3.76 -1.35 2.04
CA MET A 224 3.80 -2.07 0.77
C MET A 224 4.09 -3.58 0.92
N LEU A 225 4.78 -4.00 1.98
CA LEU A 225 5.21 -5.40 2.16
C LEU A 225 4.05 -6.38 2.35
N HIS A 226 2.87 -5.93 2.80
CA HIS A 226 1.71 -6.81 2.91
C HIS A 226 1.03 -7.09 1.56
N CYS A 227 1.45 -6.40 0.50
CA CYS A 227 0.99 -6.62 -0.87
C CYS A 227 1.86 -7.64 -1.63
N THR A 228 3.01 -8.04 -1.08
CA THR A 228 3.88 -9.06 -1.69
C THR A 228 3.37 -10.47 -1.37
N PRO A 229 3.42 -11.43 -2.31
CA PRO A 229 3.02 -12.80 -2.04
C PRO A 229 3.89 -13.45 -0.96
N ASP A 230 3.32 -14.44 -0.26
CA ASP A 230 4.09 -15.17 0.75
C ASP A 230 5.13 -16.08 0.09
N GLU A 231 6.23 -16.34 0.77
CA GLU A 231 7.42 -17.02 0.20
C GLU A 231 7.12 -18.47 -0.24
N SER A 232 6.04 -19.06 0.28
CA SER A 232 5.53 -20.38 -0.10
C SER A 232 4.60 -20.38 -1.32
N ALA A 233 4.27 -19.22 -1.87
CA ALA A 233 3.42 -19.14 -3.05
C ALA A 233 4.19 -19.61 -4.29
N PRO A 234 3.57 -20.39 -5.19
CA PRO A 234 4.21 -20.77 -6.45
C PRO A 234 4.55 -19.49 -7.23
N PRO A 235 5.74 -19.41 -7.86
CA PRO A 235 6.10 -18.26 -8.66
C PRO A 235 5.05 -18.07 -9.76
N PRO A 236 4.71 -16.83 -10.13
CA PRO A 236 3.84 -16.58 -11.27
C PRO A 236 4.41 -17.30 -12.49
N GLU A 237 3.55 -17.89 -13.33
CA GLU A 237 3.91 -18.79 -14.45
C GLU A 237 4.92 -18.21 -15.45
N THR A 238 5.24 -16.92 -15.36
CA THR A 238 6.22 -16.20 -16.18
C THR A 238 7.61 -16.03 -15.55
N ALA A 239 7.84 -16.39 -14.29
CA ALA A 239 9.13 -16.20 -13.62
C ALA A 239 9.92 -17.51 -13.51
N GLN A 240 10.52 -17.94 -14.62
CA GLN A 240 11.61 -18.92 -14.57
C GLN A 240 12.88 -18.26 -14.04
N GLN A 241 13.25 -18.71 -12.83
CA GLN A 241 14.59 -18.72 -12.24
C GLN A 241 15.16 -17.42 -11.66
N THR A 242 15.40 -17.49 -10.35
CA THR A 242 16.45 -16.85 -9.53
C THR A 242 16.30 -15.37 -9.13
N ALA A 243 15.70 -15.12 -7.95
CA ALA A 243 16.14 -14.14 -6.92
C ALA A 243 15.12 -13.95 -5.76
N ALA A 244 13.84 -14.26 -5.99
CA ALA A 244 12.72 -14.01 -5.06
C ALA A 244 12.93 -14.26 -3.54
N PRO A 245 13.50 -15.40 -3.07
CA PRO A 245 13.57 -15.66 -1.62
C PRO A 245 14.61 -14.79 -0.88
N ILE A 246 15.64 -14.29 -1.56
CA ILE A 246 16.71 -13.49 -0.94
C ILE A 246 16.28 -12.05 -0.67
N MET A 247 15.38 -11.52 -1.51
CA MET A 247 14.92 -10.13 -1.43
C MET A 247 13.85 -9.94 -0.35
N LEU A 248 12.89 -10.87 -0.23
CA LEU A 248 11.88 -10.85 0.84
C LEU A 248 12.49 -11.08 2.22
N SER A 249 13.49 -11.98 2.33
CA SER A 249 14.24 -12.17 3.58
C SER A 249 15.04 -10.93 3.96
N SER A 250 15.69 -10.26 3.00
CA SER A 250 16.44 -9.01 3.26
C SER A 250 15.53 -7.84 3.65
N LEU A 251 14.38 -7.66 2.99
CA LEU A 251 13.40 -6.61 3.31
C LEU A 251 12.67 -6.86 4.65
N ARG A 252 12.34 -8.12 4.97
CA ARG A 252 11.76 -8.50 6.28
C ARG A 252 12.79 -8.40 7.41
N THR A 253 14.07 -8.68 7.16
CA THR A 253 15.15 -8.45 8.14
C THR A 253 15.36 -6.95 8.42
N ALA A 254 15.26 -6.09 7.39
CA ALA A 254 15.26 -4.64 7.57
C ALA A 254 14.02 -4.13 8.34
N ALA A 255 12.84 -4.70 8.09
CA ALA A 255 11.63 -4.41 8.89
C ALA A 255 11.74 -4.94 10.34
N GLY A 256 12.44 -6.06 10.55
CA GLY A 256 12.77 -6.60 11.88
C GLY A 256 13.72 -5.70 12.68
N PHE A 257 14.64 -5.00 12.00
CA PHE A 257 15.59 -4.07 12.61
C PHE A 257 14.92 -2.84 13.27
N ILE A 258 13.77 -2.39 12.74
CA ILE A 258 12.96 -1.32 13.37
C ILE A 258 12.34 -1.82 14.69
N ARG A 259 12.09 -3.13 14.82
CA ARG A 259 11.54 -3.75 16.04
C ARG A 259 12.57 -3.87 17.17
N GLU A 260 13.87 -3.81 16.86
CA GLU A 260 14.94 -4.00 17.84
C GLU A 260 15.53 -2.70 18.41
N ARG A 261 15.28 -1.54 17.76
CA ARG A 261 15.75 -0.23 18.23
C ARG A 261 14.70 0.66 18.91
N VAL A 262 13.44 0.25 18.98
CA VAL A 262 12.41 0.89 19.81
C VAL A 262 12.02 -0.05 20.95
N ARG A 263 12.89 -0.16 21.97
CA ARG A 263 12.47 -0.60 23.30
C ARG A 263 11.97 0.65 24.05
N ILE A 264 10.66 0.75 24.21
CA ILE A 264 10.05 1.39 25.38
C ILE A 264 9.86 0.29 26.42
#